data_AF-A0A7G6VUT6-F1
#
_entry.id   AF-A0A7G6VUT6-F1
#
_cell.length_a   1.000
_cell.length_b   1.000
_cell.length_c   1.000
_cell.angle_alpha   90.00
_cell.angle_beta   90.00
_cell.angle_gamma   90.00
#
_symmetry.space_group_name_H-M   'P 1'
#
loop_
_entity.id
_entity.type
_entity.pdbx_description
1 polymer ?
#
loop_
_entity_poly.entity_id
_entity_poly.type
_entity_poly.pdbx_seq_one_letter_code
_entity_poly.pdbx_strand_id
1 'polypeptide(L)'
;MADFIPRLTRRNALIGGGAGAVLLAGGGAFVLTSQLQDFYADLVRHYIPHDPIAPGAAEAFAADYLQSDEDLGKVRPLMYMQQIAGFAALDEALGGQGPYETFVRRVATRFMMGSNFFQRSTPGEPVQYYGIAEGCGNPFARFA
;
A
#
# COMPACT_ATOMS: atom_id res chain seq x y z
N MET A 1 -47.20 25.20 22.99
CA MET A 1 -46.88 24.28 21.88
C MET A 1 -45.67 23.48 22.34
N ALA A 2 -45.84 22.19 22.59
CA ALA A 2 -44.88 21.36 23.31
C ALA A 2 -43.93 20.61 22.37
N ASP A 3 -42.69 20.47 22.82
CA ASP A 3 -41.50 19.94 22.16
C ASP A 3 -41.63 18.53 21.56
N PHE A 4 -41.13 18.36 20.34
CA PHE A 4 -40.89 17.06 19.71
C PHE A 4 -39.41 16.67 19.90
N ILE A 5 -39.06 16.13 21.08
CA ILE A 5 -37.79 15.42 21.26
C ILE A 5 -38.05 13.94 20.92
N PRO A 6 -37.57 13.42 19.79
CA PRO A 6 -37.74 12.00 19.49
C PRO A 6 -36.93 11.18 20.50
N ARG A 7 -37.64 10.48 21.40
CA ARG A 7 -37.05 9.50 22.32
C ARG A 7 -36.36 8.41 21.51
N LEU A 8 -35.03 8.43 21.50
CA LEU A 8 -34.18 7.37 20.97
C LEU A 8 -34.43 6.07 21.76
N THR A 9 -35.41 5.30 21.28
CA THR A 9 -35.72 3.98 21.82
C THR A 9 -34.63 3.02 21.37
N ARG A 10 -34.21 2.11 22.28
CA ARG A 10 -33.17 1.08 22.05
C ARG A 10 -33.33 0.29 20.73
N ARG A 11 -34.53 0.29 20.15
CA ARG A 11 -34.87 -0.31 18.86
C ARG A 11 -34.30 0.44 17.64
N ASN A 12 -34.12 1.77 17.70
CA ASN A 12 -33.54 2.56 16.60
C ASN A 12 -31.99 2.53 16.61
N ALA A 13 -31.37 2.27 17.77
CA ALA A 13 -29.93 2.08 17.86
C ALA A 13 -29.47 0.77 17.17
N LEU A 14 -30.33 -0.25 17.15
CA LEU A 14 -30.04 -1.55 16.51
C LEU A 14 -30.21 -1.51 14.99
N ILE A 15 -31.07 -0.62 14.47
CA ILE A 15 -31.23 -0.42 13.03
C ILE A 15 -30.10 0.48 12.48
N GLY A 16 -29.63 1.46 13.27
CA GLY A 16 -28.44 2.24 12.94
C GLY A 16 -27.12 1.47 13.08
N GLY A 17 -27.04 0.50 14.00
CA GLY A 17 -25.86 -0.36 14.20
C GLY A 17 -25.83 -1.63 13.33
N GLY A 18 -27.00 -2.10 12.87
CA GLY A 18 -27.12 -3.36 12.11
C GLY A 18 -26.70 -3.26 10.64
N ALA A 19 -26.79 -2.08 10.02
CA ALA A 19 -26.37 -1.88 8.64
C ALA A 19 -24.84 -1.98 8.47
N GLY A 20 -24.06 -1.70 9.52
CA GLY A 20 -22.60 -1.89 9.51
C GLY A 20 -22.15 -3.34 9.72
N ALA A 21 -22.96 -4.16 10.38
CA ALA A 21 -22.59 -5.54 10.74
C ALA A 21 -22.96 -6.58 9.67
N VAL A 22 -23.95 -6.31 8.80
CA VAL A 22 -24.37 -7.27 7.77
C VAL A 22 -23.39 -7.34 6.60
N LEU A 23 -22.57 -6.30 6.37
CA LEU A 23 -21.43 -6.39 5.45
C LEU A 23 -20.33 -7.35 5.96
N LEU A 24 -20.30 -7.66 7.26
CA LEU A 24 -19.31 -8.60 7.82
C LEU A 24 -19.77 -10.06 7.85
N ALA A 25 -21.07 -10.35 7.64
CA ALA A 25 -21.62 -11.70 7.87
C ALA A 25 -22.16 -12.43 6.62
N GLY A 26 -22.38 -11.73 5.49
CA GLY A 26 -23.08 -12.31 4.33
C GLY A 26 -22.26 -12.54 3.05
N GLY A 27 -21.02 -12.04 2.99
CA GLY A 27 -20.26 -11.97 1.74
C GLY A 27 -18.86 -12.57 1.86
N GLY A 28 -18.77 -13.82 2.28
CA GLY A 28 -17.51 -14.55 2.35
C GLY A 28 -16.60 -14.07 3.49
N ALA A 29 -16.04 -15.02 4.22
CA ALA A 29 -14.75 -14.79 4.84
C ALA A 29 -13.73 -14.60 3.71
N PHE A 30 -13.70 -13.44 3.07
CA PHE A 30 -12.43 -12.93 2.56
C PHE A 30 -11.67 -12.60 3.82
N VAL A 31 -10.96 -13.60 4.34
CA VAL A 31 -9.93 -13.34 5.32
C VAL A 31 -9.05 -12.31 4.63
N LEU A 32 -9.14 -11.05 5.07
CA LEU A 32 -8.15 -10.02 4.81
C LEU A 32 -6.87 -10.54 5.48
N THR A 33 -6.25 -11.53 4.84
CA THR A 33 -4.85 -11.87 4.99
C THR A 33 -4.10 -10.75 4.29
N SER A 34 -4.27 -9.53 4.78
CA SER A 34 -3.56 -8.38 4.24
C SER A 34 -2.12 -8.52 4.65
N GLN A 35 -1.36 -9.15 3.77
CA GLN A 35 0.05 -9.29 3.96
C GLN A 35 0.65 -7.94 3.55
N LEU A 36 1.58 -7.43 4.36
CA LEU A 36 2.37 -6.23 4.01
C LEU A 36 2.99 -6.35 2.61
N GLN A 37 3.24 -7.58 2.16
CA GLN A 37 3.66 -7.90 0.81
C GLN A 37 2.65 -7.43 -0.26
N ASP A 38 1.36 -7.69 -0.08
CA ASP A 38 0.33 -7.26 -1.05
C ASP A 38 0.25 -5.75 -1.13
N PHE A 39 0.37 -5.07 0.03
CA PHE A 39 0.44 -3.62 0.09
C PHE A 39 1.62 -3.05 -0.71
N TYR A 40 2.81 -3.65 -0.57
CA TYR A 40 3.98 -3.22 -1.35
C TYR A 40 3.82 -3.46 -2.84
N ALA A 41 3.25 -4.61 -3.25
CA ALA A 41 2.99 -4.91 -4.64
C ALA A 41 1.98 -3.92 -5.24
N ASP A 42 0.91 -3.62 -4.52
CA ASP A 42 -0.12 -2.66 -4.93
C ASP A 42 0.40 -1.22 -4.96
N LEU A 43 1.30 -0.87 -4.04
CA LEU A 43 1.96 0.44 -4.04
C LEU A 43 2.80 0.63 -5.30
N VAL A 44 3.59 -0.37 -5.69
CA VAL A 44 4.37 -0.32 -6.94
C VAL A 44 3.46 -0.14 -8.15
N ARG A 45 2.35 -0.89 -8.23
CA ARG A 45 1.38 -0.77 -9.33
C ARG A 45 0.71 0.59 -9.37
N HIS A 46 0.39 1.17 -8.21
CA HIS A 46 -0.24 2.48 -8.12
C HIS A 46 0.67 3.61 -8.60
N TYR A 47 1.95 3.59 -8.19
CA TYR A 47 2.90 4.66 -8.54
C TYR A 47 3.66 4.45 -9.84
N ILE A 48 3.54 3.28 -10.46
CA ILE A 48 4.04 2.99 -11.81
C ILE A 48 2.87 2.51 -12.71
N PRO A 49 1.83 3.34 -12.91
CA PRO A 49 0.58 2.88 -13.53
C PRO A 49 0.65 2.78 -15.06
N HIS A 50 1.62 3.45 -15.70
CA HIS A 50 1.69 3.57 -17.16
C HIS A 50 2.62 2.55 -17.82
N ASP A 51 3.42 1.84 -17.03
CA ASP A 51 4.33 0.83 -17.54
C ASP A 51 3.77 -0.56 -17.26
N PRO A 52 3.72 -1.45 -18.28
CA PRO A 52 3.31 -2.82 -18.05
C PRO A 52 4.32 -3.47 -17.10
N ILE A 53 3.86 -4.02 -15.99
CA ILE A 53 4.70 -4.79 -15.06
C ILE A 53 4.57 -6.26 -15.40
N ALA A 54 5.69 -6.99 -15.49
CA ALA A 54 5.66 -8.42 -15.76
C ALA A 54 4.88 -9.17 -14.66
N PRO A 55 4.11 -10.23 -14.98
CA PRO A 55 3.38 -10.99 -13.99
C PRO A 55 4.32 -11.50 -12.88
N GLY A 56 3.96 -11.27 -11.61
CA GLY A 56 4.76 -11.69 -10.45
C GLY A 56 5.93 -10.77 -10.08
N ALA A 57 6.28 -9.76 -10.89
CA ALA A 57 7.42 -8.89 -10.62
C ALA A 57 7.19 -7.97 -9.40
N ALA A 58 5.97 -7.45 -9.24
CA ALA A 58 5.61 -6.62 -8.08
C ALA A 58 5.58 -7.46 -6.78
N GLU A 59 5.07 -8.69 -6.86
CA GLU A 59 5.02 -9.63 -5.74
C GLU A 59 6.40 -10.11 -5.31
N ALA A 60 7.29 -10.38 -6.28
CA ALA A 60 8.68 -10.74 -6.02
C ALA A 60 9.43 -9.59 -5.35
N PHE A 61 9.26 -8.36 -5.86
CA PHE A 61 9.80 -7.18 -5.18
C PHE A 61 9.26 -7.02 -3.77
N ALA A 62 7.95 -7.20 -3.58
CA ALA A 62 7.35 -7.05 -2.28
C ALA A 62 7.88 -8.09 -1.27
N ALA A 63 8.16 -9.32 -1.72
CA ALA A 63 8.78 -10.37 -0.89
C ALA A 63 10.17 -9.93 -0.41
N ASP A 64 11.01 -9.47 -1.33
CA ASP A 64 12.38 -9.04 -1.04
C ASP A 64 12.39 -7.77 -0.18
N TYR A 65 11.54 -6.80 -0.52
CA TYR A 65 11.48 -5.51 0.17
C TYR A 65 11.04 -5.68 1.62
N LEU A 66 10.06 -6.56 1.87
CA LEU A 66 9.59 -6.88 3.22
C LEU A 66 10.70 -7.44 4.11
N GLN A 67 11.62 -8.24 3.55
CA GLN A 67 12.77 -8.76 4.30
C GLN A 67 13.80 -7.67 4.61
N SER A 68 13.89 -6.65 3.76
CA SER A 68 14.83 -5.53 3.89
C SER A 68 14.30 -4.34 4.72
N ASP A 69 13.03 -4.37 5.11
CA ASP A 69 12.36 -3.25 5.76
C ASP A 69 12.42 -3.36 7.29
N GLU A 70 13.20 -2.48 7.91
CA GLU A 70 13.37 -2.42 9.37
C GLU A 70 12.17 -1.74 10.08
N ASP A 71 11.27 -1.07 9.34
CA ASP A 71 10.25 -0.16 9.88
C ASP A 71 8.80 -0.70 9.77
N LEU A 72 8.62 -2.02 9.75
CA LEU A 72 7.31 -2.70 9.56
C LEU A 72 6.17 -2.16 10.45
N GLY A 73 6.47 -1.75 11.69
CA GLY A 73 5.48 -1.22 12.63
C GLY A 73 4.85 0.10 12.21
N LYS A 74 5.58 0.93 11.44
CA LYS A 74 5.11 2.24 10.96
C LYS A 74 4.29 2.12 9.67
N VAL A 75 4.44 1.03 8.94
CA VAL A 75 3.80 0.81 7.63
C VAL A 75 2.41 0.17 7.77
N ARG A 76 2.18 -0.65 8.80
CA ARG A 76 0.87 -1.31 9.03
C ARG A 76 -0.34 -0.38 9.02
N PRO A 77 -0.32 0.82 9.66
CA PRO A 77 -1.44 1.75 9.59
C PRO A 77 -1.73 2.21 8.14
N LEU A 78 -0.70 2.41 7.33
CA LEU A 78 -0.84 2.80 5.92
C LEU A 78 -1.50 1.67 5.11
N MET A 79 -1.10 0.42 5.34
CA MET A 79 -1.75 -0.75 4.74
C MET A 79 -3.24 -0.80 5.08
N TYR A 80 -3.62 -0.70 6.36
CA TYR A 80 -5.04 -0.75 6.73
C TYR A 80 -5.85 0.40 6.11
N MET A 81 -5.29 1.61 6.09
CA MET A 81 -5.94 2.76 5.46
C MET A 81 -6.09 2.56 3.94
N GLN A 82 -5.08 1.99 3.27
CA GLN A 82 -5.15 1.65 1.85
C GLN A 82 -6.28 0.67 1.55
N GLN A 83 -6.50 -0.32 2.40
CA GLN A 83 -7.57 -1.31 2.19
C GLN A 83 -8.97 -0.73 2.38
N ILE A 84 -9.12 0.20 3.32
CA ILE A 84 -10.42 0.80 3.64
C ILE A 84 -10.78 1.91 2.65
N ALA A 85 -9.81 2.75 2.28
CA ALA A 85 -10.06 4.00 1.56
C ALA A 85 -9.32 4.12 0.21
N GLY A 86 -8.40 3.20 -0.10
CA GLY A 86 -7.58 3.24 -1.30
C GLY A 86 -6.39 4.20 -1.23
N PHE A 87 -5.51 4.14 -2.23
CA PHE A 87 -4.34 5.02 -2.31
C PHE A 87 -4.71 6.48 -2.56
N ALA A 88 -5.78 6.77 -3.29
CA ALA A 88 -6.21 8.14 -3.53
C ALA A 88 -6.51 8.90 -2.22
N ALA A 89 -7.17 8.25 -1.27
CA ALA A 89 -7.45 8.84 0.05
C ALA A 89 -6.19 8.97 0.91
N LEU A 90 -5.24 8.04 0.79
CA LEU A 90 -3.93 8.16 1.44
C LEU A 90 -3.13 9.35 0.89
N ASP A 91 -3.12 9.51 -0.43
CA ASP A 91 -2.46 10.61 -1.12
C ASP A 91 -3.11 11.96 -0.77
N GLU A 92 -4.42 12.00 -0.59
CA GLU A 92 -5.12 13.21 -0.13
C GLU A 92 -4.82 13.54 1.35
N ALA A 93 -4.80 12.53 2.22
CA ALA A 93 -4.61 12.73 3.66
C ALA A 93 -3.15 12.98 4.06
N LEU A 94 -2.20 12.34 3.36
CA LEU A 94 -0.78 12.31 3.69
C LEU A 94 0.11 12.89 2.57
N GLY A 95 -0.43 13.20 1.41
CA GLY A 95 0.30 13.93 0.36
C GLY A 95 0.78 15.29 0.87
N GLY A 96 2.00 15.67 0.51
CA GLY A 96 2.68 16.84 1.07
C GLY A 96 3.35 16.58 2.42
N GLN A 97 3.12 15.42 3.06
CA GLN A 97 3.88 15.04 4.26
C GLN A 97 5.19 14.37 3.87
N GLY A 98 6.31 15.04 4.17
CA GLY A 98 7.66 14.57 3.83
C GLY A 98 7.96 13.10 4.17
N PRO A 99 7.52 12.55 5.33
CA PRO A 99 7.73 11.15 5.64
C PRO A 99 7.00 10.18 4.70
N TYR A 100 5.74 10.44 4.36
CA TYR A 100 4.94 9.59 3.46
C TYR A 100 5.50 9.65 2.03
N GLU A 101 5.79 10.84 1.53
CA GLU A 101 6.39 11.01 0.20
C GLU A 101 7.75 10.34 0.09
N THR A 102 8.59 10.48 1.14
CA THR A 102 9.90 9.82 1.19
C THR A 102 9.75 8.30 1.19
N PHE A 103 8.77 7.78 1.92
CA PHE A 103 8.46 6.35 1.94
C PHE A 103 8.03 5.84 0.57
N VAL A 104 6.99 6.44 -0.02
CA VAL A 104 6.48 6.09 -1.36
C VAL A 104 7.60 6.14 -2.40
N ARG A 105 8.35 7.25 -2.42
CA ARG A 105 9.45 7.46 -3.35
C ARG A 105 10.54 6.41 -3.16
N ARG A 106 10.86 6.05 -1.92
CA ARG A 106 11.87 5.01 -1.62
C ARG A 106 11.43 3.66 -2.18
N VAL A 107 10.19 3.24 -1.92
CA VAL A 107 9.67 1.95 -2.41
C VAL A 107 9.68 1.90 -3.93
N ALA A 108 9.10 2.92 -4.59
CA ALA A 108 9.08 3.01 -6.05
C ALA A 108 10.49 3.04 -6.65
N THR A 109 11.41 3.81 -6.06
CA THR A 109 12.80 3.90 -6.52
C THR A 109 13.51 2.57 -6.39
N ARG A 110 13.36 1.85 -5.26
CA ARG A 110 13.97 0.53 -5.10
C ARG A 110 13.47 -0.47 -6.13
N PHE A 111 12.17 -0.47 -6.44
CA PHE A 111 11.63 -1.31 -7.51
C PHE A 111 12.23 -0.95 -8.88
N MET A 112 12.25 0.33 -9.24
CA MET A 112 12.82 0.79 -10.52
C MET A 112 14.32 0.46 -10.65
N MET A 113 15.08 0.57 -9.56
CA MET A 113 16.51 0.24 -9.55
C MET A 113 16.76 -1.27 -9.61
N GLY A 114 15.87 -2.08 -9.04
CA GLY A 114 15.93 -3.54 -9.03
C GLY A 114 15.30 -4.21 -10.26
N SER A 115 14.94 -3.43 -11.29
CA SER A 115 14.25 -3.92 -12.49
C SER A 115 14.93 -3.43 -13.77
N ASN A 116 14.47 -3.92 -14.93
CA ASN A 116 14.87 -3.38 -16.23
C ASN A 116 14.28 -1.99 -16.51
N PHE A 117 13.62 -1.30 -15.55
CA PHE A 117 12.85 -0.09 -15.80
C PHE A 117 13.60 0.96 -16.66
N PHE A 118 14.89 1.19 -16.36
CA PHE A 118 15.76 2.13 -17.06
C PHE A 118 16.56 1.52 -18.24
N GLN A 119 16.52 0.20 -18.42
CA GLN A 119 17.22 -0.54 -19.47
C GLN A 119 16.33 -0.84 -20.68
N ARG A 120 15.01 -0.66 -20.54
CA ARG A 120 14.03 -0.89 -21.60
C ARG A 120 14.32 0.00 -22.80
N SER A 121 14.33 -0.62 -23.97
CA SER A 121 14.60 0.07 -25.25
C SER A 121 13.32 0.54 -25.93
N THR A 122 12.17 -0.04 -25.58
CA THR A 122 10.87 0.26 -26.19
C THR A 122 9.81 0.57 -25.14
N PRO A 123 8.99 1.63 -25.34
CA PRO A 123 7.79 1.85 -24.56
C PRO A 123 6.83 0.66 -24.72
N GLY A 124 6.40 0.06 -23.62
CA GLY A 124 5.50 -1.11 -23.62
C GLY A 124 6.19 -2.45 -23.38
N GLU A 125 7.52 -2.51 -23.31
CA GLU A 125 8.20 -3.68 -22.77
C GLU A 125 7.86 -3.85 -21.28
N PRO A 126 7.45 -5.07 -20.84
CA PRO A 126 7.14 -5.31 -19.44
C PRO A 126 8.34 -5.06 -18.52
N VAL A 127 8.08 -4.39 -17.41
CA VAL A 127 9.04 -4.18 -16.33
C VAL A 127 9.26 -5.51 -15.61
N GLN A 128 10.44 -6.07 -15.75
CA GLN A 128 10.89 -7.30 -15.10
C GLN A 128 11.72 -6.95 -13.90
N TYR A 129 11.43 -7.58 -12.77
CA TYR A 129 12.16 -7.43 -11.53
C TYR A 129 13.26 -8.50 -11.42
N TYR A 130 14.47 -8.08 -11.01
CA TYR A 130 15.66 -8.93 -10.93
C TYR A 130 16.23 -9.08 -9.52
N GLY A 131 15.70 -8.33 -8.55
CA GLY A 131 16.20 -8.32 -7.17
C GLY A 131 16.50 -6.91 -6.68
N ILE A 132 16.57 -6.72 -5.36
CA ILE A 132 17.00 -5.45 -4.79
C ILE A 132 18.48 -5.26 -5.13
N ALA A 133 18.78 -4.19 -5.86
CA ALA A 133 20.16 -3.77 -6.07
C ALA A 133 20.75 -3.40 -4.70
N GLU A 134 21.53 -4.31 -4.11
CA GLU A 134 22.40 -3.98 -3.00
C GLU A 134 23.41 -2.95 -3.54
N GLY A 135 23.38 -1.74 -2.98
CA GLY A 135 24.34 -0.72 -3.36
C GLY A 135 25.74 -1.30 -3.19
N CYS A 136 26.53 -1.35 -4.26
CA CYS A 136 27.92 -1.76 -4.15
C CYS A 136 28.54 -0.95 -3.01
N GLY A 137 28.95 -1.63 -1.94
CA GLY A 137 29.54 -0.97 -0.78
C GLY A 137 30.69 -0.12 -1.28
N ASN A 138 30.56 1.21 -1.17
CA ASN A 138 31.58 2.11 -1.67
C ASN A 138 32.87 1.82 -0.88
N PRO A 139 33.93 1.27 -1.49
CA PRO A 139 35.13 0.90 -0.76
C PRO A 139 35.88 2.13 -0.22
N PHE A 140 35.47 3.33 -0.63
CA PHE A 140 35.98 4.61 -0.18
C PHE A 140 35.04 5.36 0.77
N ALA A 141 33.83 4.85 1.05
CA ALA A 141 32.96 5.47 2.04
C ALA A 141 33.46 5.16 3.45
N ARG A 142 34.13 6.14 4.06
CA ARG A 142 34.44 6.12 5.49
C ARG A 142 33.26 6.76 6.23
N PHE A 143 32.42 5.93 6.82
CA PHE A 143 31.47 6.39 7.83
C PHE A 143 32.24 6.47 9.14
N ALA A 144 32.74 7.68 9.44
CA ALA A 144 33.40 8.01 10.70
C ALA A 144 32.38 8.59 11.68
#